data_AF-A0A165L913-F1
#
_entry.id   AF-A0A165L913-F1
#
_cell.length_a   1.000
_cell.length_b   1.000
_cell.length_c   1.000
_cell.angle_alpha   90.00
_cell.angle_beta   90.00
_cell.angle_gamma   90.00
#
_symmetry.space_group_name_H-M   'P 1'
#
loop_
_entity.id
_entity.type
_entity.pdbx_description
1 polymer ?
#
loop_
_entity_poly.entity_id
_entity_poly.type
_entity_poly.pdbx_seq_one_letter_code
_entity_poly.pdbx_strand_id
1 'polypeptide(L)'
;MARIRKGSVVVVGCGGVGSWAAIMLVRSGISKIRLVDFDQVTLSSLNRHATAVLADVGTPKVRSIEREIKQIARWVEVDARIDIWRKEQGGDLLEGADWVIDAIDNITTKVELLKYCHEHGIKVFSSMGAGAKSDPTRIQIADISDTMYDPLARSVRRSLRLQGVPSGIPVVYSTEVPGDVKLLPLPEEEFQRGNVKELGVFDDFRVRILPVLGPLPSIFGLNAATWILCELAGKPIANPLPTKGRKKLNERLYRDLQHREQKITGQIINKLPFDEDACGLLFDDIHRGRSAVPPHAIPSRPALVRWDPAQPLALGNCVAMEEKDADTHVKECFEGGKRPEEVWGEECAGVVSRRKEEVRRLEEWVL
;
A
#
# COMPACT_ATOMS: atom_id res chain seq x y z
N MET A 1 -3.21 2.19 30.24
CA MET A 1 -3.90 0.91 30.56
C MET A 1 -5.37 1.07 30.89
N ALA A 2 -5.78 1.84 31.92
CA ALA A 2 -7.21 1.95 32.27
C ALA A 2 -8.11 2.42 31.11
N ARG A 3 -7.65 3.38 30.29
CA ARG A 3 -8.39 3.82 29.08
C ARG A 3 -8.50 2.71 28.03
N ILE A 4 -7.38 2.05 27.70
CA ILE A 4 -7.34 0.91 26.76
C ILE A 4 -8.32 -0.19 27.21
N ARG A 5 -8.34 -0.54 28.49
CA ARG A 5 -9.26 -1.55 29.03
C ARG A 5 -10.73 -1.19 28.91
N LYS A 6 -11.09 0.08 28.74
CA LYS A 6 -12.47 0.51 28.50
C LYS A 6 -12.82 0.56 27.01
N GLY A 7 -11.82 0.46 26.13
CA GLY A 7 -12.00 0.55 24.69
C GLY A 7 -12.78 -0.63 24.11
N SER A 8 -13.64 -0.31 23.17
CA SER A 8 -14.44 -1.23 22.35
C SER A 8 -14.00 -1.13 20.89
N VAL A 9 -13.58 -2.25 20.29
CA VAL A 9 -13.11 -2.26 18.90
C VAL A 9 -13.88 -3.29 18.07
N VAL A 10 -14.35 -2.87 16.89
CA VAL A 10 -14.95 -3.78 15.89
C VAL A 10 -13.91 -4.05 14.81
N VAL A 11 -13.67 -5.32 14.49
CA VAL A 11 -12.80 -5.73 13.39
C VAL A 11 -13.67 -6.32 12.28
N VAL A 12 -13.70 -5.66 11.12
CA VAL A 12 -14.44 -6.12 9.94
C VAL A 12 -13.45 -6.74 8.95
N GLY A 13 -13.60 -8.04 8.71
CA GLY A 13 -12.63 -8.87 7.99
C GLY A 13 -11.60 -9.48 8.95
N CYS A 14 -11.67 -10.80 9.13
CA CYS A 14 -10.85 -11.60 10.03
C CYS A 14 -9.79 -12.42 9.27
N GLY A 15 -9.30 -11.91 8.14
CA GLY A 15 -8.22 -12.54 7.36
C GLY A 15 -6.82 -12.34 7.95
N GLY A 16 -5.80 -12.31 7.10
CA GLY A 16 -4.39 -12.15 7.52
C GLY A 16 -4.05 -10.81 8.18
N VAL A 17 -4.89 -9.78 8.04
CA VAL A 17 -4.69 -8.47 8.71
C VAL A 17 -5.51 -8.43 10.00
N GLY A 18 -6.84 -8.62 9.90
CA GLY A 18 -7.75 -8.47 11.03
C GLY A 18 -7.51 -9.48 12.15
N SER A 19 -7.14 -10.72 11.83
CA SER A 19 -6.82 -11.73 12.87
C SER A 19 -5.64 -11.32 13.75
N TRP A 20 -4.57 -10.77 13.16
CA TRP A 20 -3.42 -10.26 13.90
C TRP A 20 -3.75 -9.00 14.70
N ALA A 21 -4.53 -8.09 14.11
CA ALA A 21 -5.00 -6.90 14.80
C ALA A 21 -5.82 -7.26 16.04
N ALA A 22 -6.80 -8.16 15.89
CA ALA A 22 -7.66 -8.61 16.98
C ALA A 22 -6.88 -9.21 18.16
N ILE A 23 -5.95 -10.14 17.87
CA ILE A 23 -5.16 -10.79 18.91
C ILE A 23 -4.25 -9.81 19.63
N MET A 24 -3.62 -8.87 18.92
CA MET A 24 -2.76 -7.88 19.58
C MET A 24 -3.51 -6.82 20.36
N LEU A 25 -4.70 -6.42 19.90
CA LEU A 25 -5.58 -5.54 20.68
C LEU A 25 -5.92 -6.16 22.04
N VAL A 26 -6.34 -7.43 22.02
CA VAL A 26 -6.66 -8.19 23.24
C VAL A 26 -5.44 -8.34 24.15
N ARG A 27 -4.30 -8.77 23.60
CA ARG A 27 -3.05 -8.91 24.38
C ARG A 27 -2.58 -7.59 24.99
N SER A 28 -2.92 -6.47 24.37
CA SER A 28 -2.61 -5.12 24.85
C SER A 28 -3.65 -4.56 25.84
N GLY A 29 -4.71 -5.30 26.13
CA GLY A 29 -5.65 -5.00 27.20
C GLY A 29 -7.02 -4.51 26.77
N ILE A 30 -7.39 -4.54 25.48
CA ILE A 30 -8.79 -4.30 25.06
C ILE A 30 -9.69 -5.35 25.71
N SER A 31 -10.81 -4.89 26.28
CA SER A 31 -11.76 -5.78 26.98
C SER A 31 -13.02 -6.10 26.18
N LYS A 32 -13.34 -5.31 25.16
CA LYS A 32 -14.50 -5.51 24.30
C LYS A 32 -14.07 -5.53 22.86
N ILE A 33 -14.31 -6.65 22.20
CA ILE A 33 -13.98 -6.80 20.78
C ILE A 33 -15.12 -7.51 20.06
N ARG A 34 -15.54 -6.93 18.94
CA ARG A 34 -16.46 -7.57 18.01
C ARG A 34 -15.71 -7.96 16.76
N LEU A 35 -15.94 -9.19 16.30
CA LEU A 35 -15.33 -9.76 15.11
C LEU A 35 -16.43 -9.98 14.09
N VAL A 36 -16.29 -9.41 12.89
CA VAL A 36 -17.27 -9.53 11.81
C VAL A 36 -16.57 -10.12 10.59
N ASP A 37 -16.88 -11.38 10.29
CA ASP A 37 -16.44 -12.06 9.07
C ASP A 37 -17.36 -13.26 8.80
N PHE A 38 -17.79 -13.42 7.56
CA PHE A 38 -18.63 -14.52 7.11
C PHE A 38 -17.81 -15.73 6.62
N ASP A 39 -16.52 -15.54 6.34
CA ASP A 39 -15.66 -16.56 5.76
C ASP A 39 -15.31 -17.68 6.75
N GLN A 40 -15.03 -18.84 6.16
CA GLN A 40 -14.42 -19.98 6.84
C GLN A 40 -12.89 -20.00 6.66
N VAL A 41 -12.20 -20.66 7.58
CA VAL A 41 -10.78 -20.96 7.46
C VAL A 41 -10.58 -21.94 6.31
N THR A 42 -9.68 -21.58 5.40
CA THR A 42 -9.25 -22.44 4.28
C THR A 42 -7.80 -22.88 4.47
N LEU A 43 -7.34 -23.90 3.74
CA LEU A 43 -5.92 -24.25 3.71
C LEU A 43 -5.03 -23.06 3.31
N SER A 44 -5.49 -22.26 2.34
CA SER A 44 -4.80 -21.04 1.90
C SER A 44 -4.80 -19.93 2.95
N SER A 45 -5.61 -20.01 4.01
CA SER A 45 -5.60 -19.05 5.12
C SER A 45 -4.43 -19.29 6.09
N LEU A 46 -3.95 -20.53 6.19
CA LEU A 46 -2.98 -20.96 7.21
C LEU A 46 -1.60 -20.28 7.08
N ASN A 47 -1.24 -19.76 5.92
CA ASN A 47 0.03 -19.07 5.72
C ASN A 47 0.09 -17.66 6.35
N ARG A 48 -1.05 -17.10 6.77
CA ARG A 48 -1.13 -15.70 7.22
C ARG A 48 -2.14 -15.42 8.33
N HIS A 49 -3.12 -16.29 8.58
CA HIS A 49 -4.10 -16.09 9.64
C HIS A 49 -3.48 -16.32 11.02
N ALA A 50 -3.74 -15.43 11.99
CA ALA A 50 -3.02 -15.42 13.26
C ALA A 50 -3.27 -16.63 14.17
N THR A 51 -4.47 -17.22 14.11
CA THR A 51 -4.93 -18.24 15.08
C THR A 51 -5.36 -19.56 14.47
N ALA A 52 -5.42 -19.64 13.14
CA ALA A 52 -5.99 -20.80 12.47
C ALA A 52 -4.93 -21.89 12.35
N VAL A 53 -5.28 -23.10 12.73
CA VAL A 53 -4.47 -24.30 12.53
C VAL A 53 -5.14 -25.25 11.53
N LEU A 54 -4.45 -26.32 11.14
CA LEU A 54 -4.99 -27.29 10.18
C LEU A 54 -6.35 -27.87 10.60
N ALA A 55 -6.56 -28.07 11.91
CA ALA A 55 -7.83 -28.56 12.45
C ALA A 55 -9.00 -27.56 12.32
N ASP A 56 -8.73 -26.29 12.01
CA ASP A 56 -9.76 -25.25 11.88
C ASP A 56 -10.32 -25.13 10.48
N VAL A 57 -9.75 -25.82 9.49
CA VAL A 57 -10.23 -25.74 8.10
C VAL A 57 -11.71 -26.12 8.03
N GLY A 58 -12.53 -25.24 7.45
CA GLY A 58 -13.99 -25.35 7.38
C GLY A 58 -14.74 -24.73 8.57
N THR A 59 -14.04 -24.23 9.59
CA THR A 59 -14.67 -23.49 10.70
C THR A 59 -14.71 -21.98 10.40
N PRO A 60 -15.70 -21.22 10.91
CA PRO A 60 -15.74 -19.77 10.71
C PRO A 60 -14.50 -19.07 11.30
N LYS A 61 -13.89 -18.15 10.54
CA LYS A 61 -12.66 -17.43 10.97
C LYS A 61 -12.84 -16.72 12.31
N VAL A 62 -13.99 -16.07 12.53
CA VAL A 62 -14.31 -15.40 13.79
C VAL A 62 -14.27 -16.35 15.00
N ARG A 63 -14.65 -17.62 14.81
CA ARG A 63 -14.63 -18.63 15.89
C ARG A 63 -13.22 -19.09 16.23
N SER A 64 -12.35 -19.21 15.22
CA SER A 64 -10.92 -19.49 15.43
C SER A 64 -10.27 -18.39 16.29
N ILE A 65 -10.59 -17.11 16.02
CA ILE A 65 -10.07 -15.98 16.79
C ILE A 65 -10.69 -15.94 18.19
N GLU A 66 -12.02 -16.11 18.32
CA GLU A 66 -12.72 -16.13 19.61
C GLU A 66 -12.15 -17.20 20.55
N ARG A 67 -11.93 -18.42 20.04
CA ARG A 67 -11.35 -19.51 20.82
C ARG A 67 -9.97 -19.15 21.36
N GLU A 68 -9.13 -18.55 20.51
CA GLU A 68 -7.78 -18.15 20.91
C GLU A 68 -7.82 -17.00 21.93
N ILE A 69 -8.67 -15.99 21.72
CA ILE A 69 -8.87 -14.90 22.69
C ILE A 69 -9.28 -15.45 24.05
N LYS A 70 -10.22 -16.41 24.11
CA LYS A 70 -10.67 -17.02 25.37
C LYS A 70 -9.58 -17.81 26.07
N GLN A 71 -8.56 -18.31 25.35
CA GLN A 71 -7.37 -18.93 25.95
C GLN A 71 -6.40 -17.87 26.48
N ILE A 72 -6.23 -16.76 25.77
CA ILE A 72 -5.34 -15.65 26.15
C ILE A 72 -5.90 -14.86 27.36
N ALA A 73 -7.18 -14.50 27.31
CA ALA A 73 -7.79 -13.55 28.23
C ALA A 73 -9.30 -13.80 28.37
N ARG A 74 -9.68 -14.68 29.32
CA ARG A 74 -11.10 -15.05 29.59
C ARG A 74 -12.00 -13.90 30.01
N TRP A 75 -11.42 -12.77 30.45
CA TRP A 75 -12.15 -11.59 30.89
C TRP A 75 -12.58 -10.67 29.72
N VAL A 76 -12.15 -10.96 28.50
CA VAL A 76 -12.55 -10.19 27.31
C VAL A 76 -13.95 -10.61 26.87
N GLU A 77 -14.81 -9.62 26.68
CA GLU A 77 -16.09 -9.76 26.01
C GLU A 77 -15.85 -9.83 24.50
N VAL A 78 -16.03 -11.03 23.94
CA VAL A 78 -15.88 -11.28 22.50
C VAL A 78 -17.25 -11.47 21.88
N ASP A 79 -17.60 -10.62 20.93
CA ASP A 79 -18.80 -10.76 20.11
C ASP A 79 -18.41 -11.22 18.70
N ALA A 80 -18.48 -12.53 18.45
CA ALA A 80 -18.13 -13.14 17.17
C ALA A 80 -19.36 -13.25 16.25
N ARG A 81 -19.43 -12.39 15.24
CA ARG A 81 -20.49 -12.31 14.23
C ARG A 81 -20.05 -12.97 12.93
N ILE A 82 -20.70 -14.08 12.60
CA ILE A 82 -20.54 -14.75 11.31
C ILE A 82 -21.45 -14.00 10.32
N ASP A 83 -20.99 -12.86 9.83
CA ASP A 83 -21.77 -11.96 9.00
C ASP A 83 -20.86 -11.10 8.12
N ILE A 84 -21.46 -10.48 7.10
CA ILE A 84 -20.81 -9.53 6.21
C ILE A 84 -21.42 -8.15 6.43
N TRP A 85 -20.56 -7.14 6.54
CA TRP A 85 -21.03 -5.77 6.65
C TRP A 85 -21.66 -5.32 5.33
N ARG A 86 -22.90 -4.80 5.40
CA ARG A 86 -23.64 -4.23 4.27
C ARG A 86 -24.20 -2.88 4.67
N LYS A 87 -24.29 -1.93 3.75
CA LYS A 87 -24.70 -0.56 4.04
C LYS A 87 -26.07 -0.45 4.73
N GLU A 88 -27.04 -1.28 4.33
CA GLU A 88 -28.44 -1.17 4.78
C GLU A 88 -28.64 -1.62 6.24
N GLN A 89 -27.81 -2.56 6.71
CA GLN A 89 -27.99 -3.25 8.01
C GLN A 89 -26.72 -3.22 8.87
N GLY A 90 -25.61 -2.71 8.34
CA GLY A 90 -24.29 -2.80 8.94
C GLY A 90 -24.07 -1.86 10.12
N GLY A 91 -24.99 -0.92 10.38
CA GLY A 91 -24.93 -0.05 11.56
C GLY A 91 -24.89 -0.85 12.86
N ASP A 92 -25.74 -1.87 12.98
CA ASP A 92 -25.84 -2.74 14.16
C ASP A 92 -24.52 -3.48 14.43
N LEU A 93 -23.78 -3.83 13.36
CA LEU A 93 -22.49 -4.49 13.46
C LEU A 93 -21.41 -3.56 14.01
N LEU A 94 -21.55 -2.24 13.83
CA LEU A 94 -20.60 -1.22 14.32
C LEU A 94 -21.02 -0.57 15.65
N GLU A 95 -22.21 -0.91 16.15
CA GLU A 95 -22.77 -0.28 17.34
C GLU A 95 -21.85 -0.42 18.57
N GLY A 96 -21.66 0.69 19.30
CA GLY A 96 -20.86 0.73 20.52
C GLY A 96 -19.34 0.62 20.30
N ALA A 97 -18.88 0.75 19.06
CA ALA A 97 -17.46 0.79 18.74
C ALA A 97 -16.85 2.16 19.07
N ASP A 98 -15.74 2.18 19.81
CA ASP A 98 -14.87 3.37 19.87
C ASP A 98 -14.04 3.50 18.59
N TRP A 99 -13.69 2.36 17.99
CA TRP A 99 -12.93 2.25 16.75
C TRP A 99 -13.37 1.05 15.91
N VAL A 100 -13.33 1.22 14.59
CA VAL A 100 -13.49 0.16 13.60
C VAL A 100 -12.16 -0.09 12.89
N ILE A 101 -11.78 -1.35 12.75
CA ILE A 101 -10.71 -1.78 11.84
C ILE A 101 -11.36 -2.35 10.59
N ASP A 102 -11.08 -1.74 9.46
CA ASP A 102 -11.42 -2.28 8.14
C ASP A 102 -10.25 -3.09 7.58
N ALA A 103 -10.46 -4.41 7.51
CA ALA A 103 -9.56 -5.37 6.88
C ALA A 103 -10.28 -6.16 5.75
N ILE A 104 -11.30 -5.56 5.15
CA ILE A 104 -12.04 -6.12 4.00
C ILE A 104 -11.14 -6.11 2.76
N ASP A 105 -11.33 -7.07 1.85
CA ASP A 105 -10.58 -7.17 0.60
C ASP A 105 -11.39 -6.80 -0.66
N ASN A 106 -12.73 -6.85 -0.60
CA ASN A 106 -13.63 -6.32 -1.62
C ASN A 106 -13.64 -4.78 -1.60
N ILE A 107 -13.39 -4.15 -2.75
CA ILE A 107 -13.27 -2.70 -2.89
C ILE A 107 -14.61 -2.00 -2.62
N THR A 108 -15.71 -2.54 -3.14
CA THR A 108 -17.05 -1.96 -3.03
C THR A 108 -17.48 -1.89 -1.57
N THR A 109 -17.49 -3.03 -0.88
CA THR A 109 -17.88 -3.09 0.54
C THR A 109 -16.94 -2.26 1.42
N LYS A 110 -15.64 -2.26 1.11
CA LYS A 110 -14.66 -1.41 1.80
C LYS A 110 -15.02 0.07 1.68
N VAL A 111 -15.25 0.56 0.46
CA VAL A 111 -15.58 1.98 0.24
C VAL A 111 -16.89 2.35 0.94
N GLU A 112 -17.90 1.48 0.89
CA GLU A 112 -19.17 1.70 1.58
C GLU A 112 -19.00 1.78 3.09
N LEU A 113 -18.22 0.88 3.70
CA LEU A 113 -17.91 0.90 5.13
C LEU A 113 -17.19 2.20 5.52
N LEU A 114 -16.13 2.54 4.79
CA LEU A 114 -15.32 3.74 5.08
C LEU A 114 -16.15 5.02 4.95
N LYS A 115 -17.00 5.11 3.93
CA LYS A 115 -17.94 6.22 3.77
C LYS A 115 -18.95 6.26 4.91
N TYR A 116 -19.57 5.13 5.24
CA TYR A 116 -20.55 5.06 6.31
C TYR A 116 -19.96 5.53 7.64
N CYS A 117 -18.77 5.05 8.00
CA CYS A 117 -18.07 5.49 9.19
C CYS A 117 -17.78 6.99 9.17
N HIS A 118 -17.34 7.52 8.04
CA HIS A 118 -17.08 8.95 7.87
C HIS A 118 -18.35 9.81 8.06
N GLU A 119 -19.45 9.44 7.42
CA GLU A 119 -20.73 10.17 7.49
C GLU A 119 -21.37 10.15 8.89
N HIS A 120 -21.14 9.07 9.65
CA HIS A 120 -21.70 8.90 11.00
C HIS A 120 -20.73 9.27 12.13
N GLY A 121 -19.54 9.79 11.81
CA GLY A 121 -18.53 10.16 12.80
C GLY A 121 -17.94 8.97 13.58
N ILE A 122 -18.04 7.75 13.03
CA ILE A 122 -17.44 6.54 13.60
C ILE A 122 -15.97 6.51 13.21
N LYS A 123 -15.09 6.40 14.20
CA LYS A 123 -13.65 6.34 13.94
C LYS A 123 -13.28 5.02 13.28
N VAL A 124 -12.58 5.09 12.15
CA VAL A 124 -12.19 3.91 11.37
C VAL A 124 -10.72 3.99 10.97
N PHE A 125 -10.04 2.85 11.02
CA PHE A 125 -8.70 2.65 10.48
C PHE A 125 -8.74 1.56 9.42
N SER A 126 -8.18 1.82 8.24
CA SER A 126 -8.29 0.90 7.10
C SER A 126 -6.97 0.27 6.68
N SER A 127 -7.01 -1.00 6.30
CA SER A 127 -5.90 -1.69 5.64
C SER A 127 -6.05 -1.64 4.12
N MET A 128 -4.98 -1.21 3.44
CA MET A 128 -4.83 -1.27 1.99
C MET A 128 -4.18 -2.60 1.55
N GLY A 129 -3.57 -2.64 0.36
CA GLY A 129 -3.08 -3.88 -0.24
C GLY A 129 -1.82 -4.41 0.45
N ALA A 130 -1.93 -5.56 1.11
CA ALA A 130 -0.79 -6.27 1.70
C ALA A 130 -0.26 -7.45 0.84
N GLY A 131 -0.98 -7.79 -0.25
CA GLY A 131 -0.60 -8.87 -1.17
C GLY A 131 0.42 -8.41 -2.23
N ALA A 132 1.12 -9.37 -2.85
CA ALA A 132 2.12 -9.14 -3.89
C ALA A 132 3.23 -8.13 -3.50
N LYS A 133 3.60 -8.14 -2.23
CA LYS A 133 4.61 -7.27 -1.62
C LYS A 133 5.60 -8.11 -0.82
N SER A 134 6.79 -7.55 -0.58
CA SER A 134 7.89 -8.23 0.11
C SER A 134 8.70 -7.35 1.05
N ASP A 135 8.63 -6.02 0.91
CA ASP A 135 9.48 -5.10 1.66
C ASP A 135 8.72 -4.51 2.88
N PRO A 136 8.99 -5.00 4.11
CA PRO A 136 8.33 -4.48 5.30
C PRO A 136 8.78 -3.06 5.67
N THR A 137 9.90 -2.57 5.14
CA THR A 137 10.42 -1.22 5.44
C THR A 137 9.63 -0.11 4.75
N ARG A 138 8.78 -0.49 3.78
CA ARG A 138 7.95 0.43 2.99
C ARG A 138 6.52 0.57 3.50
N ILE A 139 6.18 -0.08 4.62
CA ILE A 139 4.87 0.01 5.26
C ILE A 139 4.77 1.34 6.02
N GLN A 140 3.70 2.08 5.77
CA GLN A 140 3.47 3.39 6.37
C GLN A 140 2.00 3.57 6.75
N ILE A 141 1.77 4.45 7.73
CA ILE A 141 0.44 4.95 8.08
C ILE A 141 0.32 6.37 7.54
N ALA A 142 -0.75 6.66 6.80
CA ALA A 142 -1.05 8.00 6.29
C ALA A 142 -2.56 8.21 6.19
N ASP A 143 -3.00 9.43 5.84
CA ASP A 143 -4.38 9.63 5.40
C ASP A 143 -4.60 8.93 4.04
N ILE A 144 -5.83 8.48 3.78
CA ILE A 144 -6.20 7.88 2.49
C ILE A 144 -5.85 8.80 1.30
N SER A 145 -5.95 10.12 1.46
CA SER A 145 -5.64 11.10 0.42
C SER A 145 -4.15 11.14 0.04
N ASP A 146 -3.27 10.78 0.97
CA ASP A 146 -1.81 10.84 0.83
C ASP A 146 -1.18 9.51 0.36
N THR A 147 -2.00 8.48 0.12
CA THR A 147 -1.53 7.16 -0.31
C THR A 147 -0.94 7.17 -1.72
N MET A 148 0.14 6.42 -1.93
CA MET A 148 0.87 6.33 -3.20
C MET A 148 1.28 4.88 -3.51
N TYR A 149 1.49 4.58 -4.80
CA TYR A 149 1.97 3.28 -5.33
C TYR A 149 1.13 2.03 -5.03
N ASP A 150 0.18 2.07 -4.10
CA ASP A 150 -0.72 0.98 -3.75
C ASP A 150 -1.98 0.99 -4.65
N PRO A 151 -2.21 -0.03 -5.50
CA PRO A 151 -3.37 -0.08 -6.39
C PRO A 151 -4.71 -0.13 -5.66
N LEU A 152 -4.78 -0.83 -4.52
CA LEU A 152 -6.00 -0.91 -3.73
C LEU A 152 -6.30 0.47 -3.12
N ALA A 153 -5.28 1.12 -2.56
CA ALA A 153 -5.43 2.47 -2.01
C ALA A 153 -5.85 3.48 -3.09
N ARG A 154 -5.27 3.40 -4.30
CA ARG A 154 -5.65 4.25 -5.43
C ARG A 154 -7.13 4.10 -5.79
N SER A 155 -7.62 2.86 -5.93
CA SER A 155 -9.01 2.56 -6.27
C SER A 155 -9.98 3.03 -5.19
N VAL A 156 -9.67 2.74 -3.91
CA VAL A 156 -10.47 3.15 -2.76
C VAL A 156 -10.51 4.67 -2.64
N ARG A 157 -9.36 5.35 -2.70
CA ARG A 157 -9.25 6.82 -2.66
C ARG A 157 -10.06 7.49 -3.77
N ARG A 158 -9.95 6.98 -5.01
CA ARG A 158 -10.72 7.52 -6.16
C ARG A 158 -12.23 7.38 -5.91
N SER A 159 -12.68 6.21 -5.46
CA SER A 159 -14.10 5.95 -5.20
C SER A 159 -14.63 6.81 -4.05
N LEU A 160 -13.91 6.89 -2.92
CA LEU A 160 -14.28 7.74 -1.78
C LEU A 160 -14.38 9.22 -2.17
N ARG A 161 -13.42 9.73 -2.95
CA ARG A 161 -13.43 11.12 -3.43
C ARG A 161 -14.64 11.41 -4.33
N LEU A 162 -15.01 10.49 -5.21
CA LEU A 162 -16.22 10.61 -6.03
C LEU A 162 -17.50 10.61 -5.18
N GLN A 163 -17.46 9.93 -4.04
CA GLN A 163 -18.58 9.84 -3.10
C GLN A 163 -18.59 10.94 -2.03
N GLY A 164 -17.73 11.97 -2.16
CA GLY A 164 -17.71 13.13 -1.26
C GLY A 164 -16.81 12.99 -0.03
N VAL A 165 -15.98 11.95 0.05
CA VAL A 165 -15.05 11.71 1.16
C VAL A 165 -13.60 11.85 0.65
N PRO A 166 -13.03 13.07 0.62
CA PRO A 166 -11.71 13.29 0.03
C PRO A 166 -10.53 12.90 0.93
N SER A 167 -10.70 12.92 2.25
CA SER A 167 -9.65 12.71 3.27
C SER A 167 -10.27 12.48 4.65
N GLY A 168 -9.45 12.25 5.68
CA GLY A 168 -9.86 12.10 7.07
C GLY A 168 -9.95 10.65 7.54
N ILE A 169 -9.39 9.71 6.79
CA ILE A 169 -9.41 8.27 7.10
C ILE A 169 -7.96 7.79 7.18
N PRO A 170 -7.45 7.44 8.38
CA PRO A 170 -6.11 6.89 8.53
C PRO A 170 -6.08 5.46 7.97
N VAL A 171 -5.03 5.18 7.19
CA VAL A 171 -4.83 3.89 6.55
C VAL A 171 -3.40 3.39 6.69
N VAL A 172 -3.23 2.07 6.73
CA VAL A 172 -1.93 1.43 6.53
C VAL A 172 -1.82 0.97 5.07
N TYR A 173 -0.72 1.34 4.43
CA TYR A 173 -0.41 0.95 3.06
C TYR A 173 1.10 0.70 2.95
N SER A 174 1.54 0.22 1.79
CA SER A 174 2.97 0.14 1.48
C SER A 174 3.26 0.90 0.21
N THR A 175 4.36 1.66 0.24
CA THR A 175 4.89 2.38 -0.92
C THR A 175 5.62 1.46 -1.89
N GLU A 176 5.77 0.17 -1.60
CA GLU A 176 6.34 -0.81 -2.54
C GLU A 176 5.47 -0.87 -3.79
N VAL A 177 6.06 -0.53 -4.94
CA VAL A 177 5.44 -0.75 -6.25
C VAL A 177 5.29 -2.26 -6.44
N PRO A 178 4.07 -2.75 -6.74
CA PRO A 178 3.87 -4.17 -7.01
C PRO A 178 4.78 -4.63 -8.15
N GLY A 179 5.61 -5.65 -7.91
CA GLY A 179 6.51 -6.22 -8.93
C GLY A 179 5.79 -7.16 -9.91
N ASP A 180 6.56 -7.96 -10.65
CA ASP A 180 6.10 -8.94 -11.67
C ASP A 180 5.29 -10.14 -11.10
N VAL A 181 4.78 -10.04 -9.87
CA VAL A 181 4.05 -11.11 -9.20
C VAL A 181 2.64 -11.23 -9.83
N LYS A 182 2.51 -12.18 -10.74
CA LYS A 182 1.23 -12.49 -11.41
C LYS A 182 0.32 -13.32 -10.50
N LEU A 183 -0.99 -13.18 -10.71
CA LEU A 183 -1.98 -14.08 -10.15
C LEU A 183 -1.64 -15.52 -10.56
N LEU A 184 -1.73 -16.46 -9.62
CA LEU A 184 -1.54 -17.87 -9.95
C LEU A 184 -2.59 -18.30 -10.98
N PRO A 185 -2.20 -19.11 -11.99
CA PRO A 185 -3.14 -19.68 -12.92
C PRO A 185 -4.14 -20.57 -12.18
N LEU A 186 -5.38 -20.60 -12.65
CA LEU A 186 -6.42 -21.47 -12.09
C LEU A 186 -6.12 -22.93 -12.49
N PRO A 187 -6.44 -23.90 -11.62
CA PRO A 187 -6.49 -25.31 -12.03
C PRO A 187 -7.44 -25.49 -13.22
N GLU A 188 -7.05 -26.33 -14.19
CA GLU A 188 -7.84 -26.55 -15.42
C GLU A 188 -9.28 -27.03 -15.15
N GLU A 189 -9.50 -27.72 -14.03
CA GLU A 189 -10.82 -28.17 -13.57
C GLU A 189 -11.78 -27.02 -13.24
N GLU A 190 -11.28 -25.88 -12.73
CA GLU A 190 -12.11 -24.70 -12.48
C GLU A 190 -12.42 -23.94 -13.77
N PHE A 191 -11.53 -23.99 -14.76
CA PHE A 191 -11.78 -23.46 -16.11
C PHE A 191 -12.91 -24.20 -16.83
N GLN A 192 -13.07 -25.50 -16.59
CA GLN A 192 -14.12 -26.31 -17.22
C GLN A 192 -15.52 -26.11 -16.61
N ARG A 193 -15.63 -25.54 -15.41
CA ARG A 193 -16.94 -25.37 -14.75
C ARG A 193 -17.76 -24.19 -15.29
N GLY A 194 -17.18 -23.34 -16.16
CA GLY A 194 -17.89 -22.22 -16.79
C GLY A 194 -17.10 -20.92 -16.78
N ASN A 195 -17.75 -19.84 -17.22
CA ASN A 195 -17.12 -18.52 -17.29
C ASN A 195 -16.76 -18.07 -15.86
N VAL A 196 -15.53 -17.64 -15.63
CA VAL A 196 -14.93 -17.36 -14.30
C VAL A 196 -15.73 -16.33 -13.48
N LYS A 197 -16.63 -15.57 -14.11
CA LYS A 197 -17.56 -14.63 -13.44
C LYS A 197 -18.82 -15.29 -12.85
N GLU A 198 -19.18 -16.51 -13.25
CA GLU A 198 -20.47 -17.14 -12.93
C GLU A 198 -20.35 -18.35 -11.97
N LEU A 199 -19.14 -18.65 -11.50
CA LEU A 199 -18.87 -19.82 -10.64
C LEU A 199 -18.90 -19.54 -9.14
N GLY A 200 -19.22 -18.31 -8.74
CA GLY A 200 -19.55 -17.98 -7.37
C GLY A 200 -21.04 -18.24 -7.11
N VAL A 201 -21.37 -18.88 -5.99
CA VAL A 201 -22.75 -18.88 -5.45
C VAL A 201 -23.18 -17.44 -5.03
N PHE A 202 -22.24 -16.48 -5.07
CA PHE A 202 -22.43 -15.05 -4.96
C PHE A 202 -21.47 -14.33 -5.93
N ASP A 203 -21.91 -13.19 -6.50
CA ASP A 203 -21.35 -12.48 -7.67
C ASP A 203 -19.87 -11.98 -7.59
N ASP A 204 -19.11 -12.26 -6.53
CA ASP A 204 -17.80 -11.61 -6.32
C ASP A 204 -16.75 -12.46 -5.57
N PHE A 205 -16.75 -13.79 -5.72
CA PHE A 205 -15.71 -14.62 -5.10
C PHE A 205 -14.42 -14.70 -5.95
N ARG A 206 -13.27 -14.44 -5.33
CA ARG A 206 -11.95 -14.45 -6.00
C ARG A 206 -11.54 -15.86 -6.39
N VAL A 207 -11.56 -16.13 -7.70
CA VAL A 207 -10.98 -17.35 -8.27
C VAL A 207 -9.43 -17.28 -8.25
N ARG A 208 -8.84 -16.07 -8.25
CA ARG A 208 -7.38 -15.89 -8.32
C ARG A 208 -6.78 -15.32 -7.02
N ILE A 209 -5.78 -16.01 -6.46
CA ILE A 209 -5.08 -15.62 -5.23
C ILE A 209 -3.77 -14.90 -5.59
N LEU A 210 -3.61 -13.64 -5.15
CA LEU A 210 -2.31 -12.99 -5.16
C LEU A 210 -1.40 -13.69 -4.14
N PRO A 211 -0.13 -13.99 -4.48
CA PRO A 211 0.83 -14.46 -3.49
C PRO A 211 0.95 -13.47 -2.32
N VAL A 212 0.90 -14.01 -1.10
CA VAL A 212 1.01 -13.21 0.14
C VAL A 212 2.06 -13.83 1.03
N LEU A 213 3.08 -13.05 1.40
CA LEU A 213 4.00 -13.38 2.46
C LEU A 213 3.31 -13.06 3.79
N GLY A 214 3.02 -14.09 4.60
CA GLY A 214 2.31 -13.98 5.87
C GLY A 214 2.74 -12.81 6.78
N PRO A 215 4.05 -12.49 6.93
CA PRO A 215 4.50 -11.38 7.77
C PRO A 215 3.93 -10.01 7.39
N LEU A 216 3.69 -9.72 6.11
CA LEU A 216 3.22 -8.40 5.68
C LEU A 216 1.80 -8.06 6.16
N PRO A 217 0.75 -8.86 5.87
CA PRO A 217 -0.57 -8.58 6.40
C PRO A 217 -0.58 -8.62 7.95
N SER A 218 0.28 -9.44 8.58
CA SER A 218 0.49 -9.36 10.03
C SER A 218 0.96 -7.98 10.46
N ILE A 219 2.03 -7.45 9.85
CA ILE A 219 2.54 -6.10 10.17
C ILE A 219 1.47 -5.02 9.92
N PHE A 220 0.65 -5.14 8.88
CA PHE A 220 -0.48 -4.22 8.66
C PHE A 220 -1.47 -4.28 9.82
N GLY A 221 -1.82 -5.48 10.29
CA GLY A 221 -2.68 -5.67 11.46
C GLY A 221 -2.07 -5.12 12.74
N LEU A 222 -0.76 -5.29 12.94
CA LEU A 222 -0.01 -4.75 14.07
C LEU A 222 0.00 -3.20 14.05
N ASN A 223 0.15 -2.59 12.87
CA ASN A 223 0.07 -1.14 12.70
C ASN A 223 -1.32 -0.61 13.08
N ALA A 224 -2.39 -1.24 12.58
CA ALA A 224 -3.76 -0.86 12.92
C ALA A 224 -4.04 -0.98 14.43
N ALA A 225 -3.63 -2.09 15.05
CA ALA A 225 -3.76 -2.28 16.49
C ALA A 225 -2.99 -1.21 17.28
N THR A 226 -1.73 -0.95 16.91
CA THR A 226 -0.89 0.04 17.58
C THR A 226 -1.48 1.45 17.49
N TRP A 227 -1.95 1.85 16.31
CA TRP A 227 -2.62 3.14 16.10
C TRP A 227 -3.81 3.31 17.05
N ILE A 228 -4.73 2.34 17.07
CA ILE A 228 -5.93 2.38 17.89
C ILE A 228 -5.60 2.37 19.39
N LEU A 229 -4.61 1.58 19.81
CA LEU A 229 -4.16 1.54 21.20
C LEU A 229 -3.60 2.89 21.64
N CYS A 230 -2.82 3.57 20.79
CA CYS A 230 -2.30 4.91 21.03
C CYS A 230 -3.43 5.95 21.16
N GLU A 231 -4.39 5.92 20.25
CA GLU A 231 -5.60 6.77 20.27
C GLU A 231 -6.40 6.57 21.57
N LEU A 232 -6.76 5.33 21.90
CA LEU A 232 -7.49 4.98 23.13
C LEU A 232 -6.68 5.32 24.39
N ALA A 233 -5.36 5.19 24.34
CA ALA A 233 -4.49 5.59 25.43
C ALA A 233 -4.45 7.11 25.64
N GLY A 234 -5.04 7.93 24.77
CA GLY A 234 -4.92 9.39 24.79
C GLY A 234 -3.50 9.85 24.50
N LYS A 235 -2.73 9.03 23.77
CA LYS A 235 -1.39 9.32 23.27
C LYS A 235 -1.39 9.05 21.76
N PRO A 236 -2.18 9.81 21.00
CA PRO A 236 -2.28 9.62 19.56
C PRO A 236 -0.89 9.71 18.93
N ILE A 237 -0.68 8.99 17.84
CA ILE A 237 0.57 9.10 17.07
C ILE A 237 0.54 10.47 16.39
N ALA A 238 1.09 11.47 17.07
CA ALA A 238 1.14 12.84 16.59
C ALA A 238 2.11 12.91 15.42
N ASN A 239 1.62 13.33 14.24
CA ASN A 239 2.39 13.40 13.00
C ASN A 239 2.99 12.03 12.62
N PRO A 240 2.17 11.03 12.17
CA PRO A 240 2.73 9.87 11.50
C PRO A 240 3.70 10.37 10.44
N LEU A 241 4.90 9.79 10.37
CA LEU A 241 6.01 10.32 9.57
C LEU A 241 5.44 10.72 8.21
N PRO A 242 5.35 12.03 7.93
CA PRO A 242 4.94 12.43 6.61
C PRO A 242 5.94 11.78 5.66
N THR A 243 5.50 11.41 4.46
CA THR A 243 6.39 11.35 3.29
C THR A 243 6.88 12.79 3.04
N LYS A 244 7.65 13.33 4.01
CA LYS A 244 7.84 14.76 4.26
C LYS A 244 8.55 15.34 3.07
N GLY A 245 7.87 16.27 2.41
CA GLY A 245 8.44 16.96 1.28
C GLY A 245 8.56 16.11 0.02
N ARG A 246 7.96 14.90 -0.09
CA ARG A 246 7.96 14.16 -1.37
C ARG A 246 7.24 14.91 -2.46
N LYS A 247 6.05 15.46 -2.19
CA LYS A 247 5.36 16.33 -3.17
C LYS A 247 6.18 17.57 -3.53
N LYS A 248 6.73 18.29 -2.54
CA LYS A 248 7.60 19.46 -2.78
C LYS A 248 8.90 19.07 -3.49
N LEU A 249 9.42 17.87 -3.23
CA LEU A 249 10.60 17.30 -3.86
C LEU A 249 10.27 16.97 -5.30
N ASN A 250 9.14 16.32 -5.58
CA ASN A 250 8.65 16.00 -6.93
C ASN A 250 8.44 17.29 -7.74
N GLU A 251 7.77 18.29 -7.17
CA GLU A 251 7.62 19.63 -7.75
C GLU A 251 8.98 20.33 -7.98
N ARG A 252 9.96 20.13 -7.09
CA ARG A 252 11.32 20.65 -7.28
C ARG A 252 12.06 19.90 -8.39
N LEU A 253 12.07 18.57 -8.36
CA LEU A 253 12.71 17.71 -9.35
C LEU A 253 12.15 17.98 -10.74
N TYR A 254 10.83 18.12 -10.86
CA TYR A 254 10.15 18.50 -12.09
C TYR A 254 10.62 19.86 -12.62
N ARG A 255 10.60 20.91 -11.77
CA ARG A 255 11.05 22.26 -12.14
C ARG A 255 12.53 22.29 -12.52
N ASP A 256 13.38 21.62 -11.73
CA ASP A 256 14.81 21.56 -11.96
C ASP A 256 15.12 20.82 -13.29
N LEU A 257 14.41 19.71 -13.57
CA LEU A 257 14.54 18.98 -14.84
C LEU A 257 14.06 19.81 -16.03
N GLN A 258 12.92 20.52 -15.89
CA GLN A 258 12.41 21.44 -16.90
C GLN A 258 13.43 22.53 -17.24
N HIS A 259 14.02 23.18 -16.24
CA HIS A 259 15.07 24.18 -16.46
C HIS A 259 16.32 23.59 -17.12
N ARG A 260 16.73 22.36 -16.78
CA ARG A 260 17.88 21.70 -17.43
C ARG A 260 17.60 21.41 -18.90
N GLU A 261 16.42 20.88 -19.23
CA GLU A 261 16.08 20.61 -20.64
C GLU A 261 15.93 21.87 -21.47
N GLN A 262 15.41 22.97 -20.89
CA GLN A 262 15.39 24.27 -21.58
C GLN A 262 16.80 24.75 -21.93
N LYS A 263 17.78 24.56 -21.01
CA LYS A 263 19.18 24.90 -21.27
C LYS A 263 19.80 23.99 -22.34
N ILE A 264 19.55 22.68 -22.27
CA ILE A 264 20.09 21.70 -23.23
C ILE A 264 19.57 21.95 -24.64
N THR A 265 18.27 22.22 -24.78
CA THR A 265 17.61 22.36 -26.09
C THR A 265 17.64 23.79 -26.64
N GLY A 266 17.87 24.79 -25.79
CA GLY A 266 17.72 26.21 -26.13
C GLY A 266 16.27 26.64 -26.39
N GLN A 267 15.29 25.78 -26.11
CA GLN A 267 13.88 26.03 -26.35
C GLN A 267 13.12 26.29 -25.05
N ILE A 268 12.04 27.09 -25.13
CA ILE A 268 11.12 27.28 -24.00
C ILE A 268 10.23 26.04 -23.87
N ILE A 269 10.40 25.30 -22.79
CA ILE A 269 9.63 24.08 -22.48
C ILE A 269 8.63 24.42 -21.39
N ASN A 270 7.36 24.56 -21.75
CA ASN A 270 6.29 24.86 -20.78
C ASN A 270 5.82 23.63 -20.00
N LYS A 271 5.98 22.43 -20.56
CA LYS A 271 5.57 21.17 -19.94
C LYS A 271 6.51 20.03 -20.35
N LEU A 272 6.88 19.17 -19.40
CA LEU A 272 7.64 17.95 -19.67
C LEU A 272 6.71 16.83 -20.22
N PRO A 273 7.28 15.77 -20.80
CA PRO A 273 6.51 14.62 -21.32
C PRO A 273 5.74 13.82 -20.25
N PHE A 274 6.07 14.01 -18.97
CA PHE A 274 5.44 13.37 -17.80
C PHE A 274 5.29 14.39 -16.67
N ASP A 275 4.48 14.11 -15.64
CA ASP A 275 4.10 15.05 -14.57
C ASP A 275 5.00 14.96 -13.32
N GLU A 276 4.69 15.75 -12.27
CA GLU A 276 5.45 15.72 -11.01
C GLU A 276 5.39 14.37 -10.31
N ASP A 277 4.26 13.66 -10.37
CA ASP A 277 4.10 12.34 -9.75
C ASP A 277 5.02 11.31 -10.43
N ALA A 278 5.20 11.42 -11.75
CA ALA A 278 6.13 10.59 -12.51
C ALA A 278 7.61 10.89 -12.16
N CYS A 279 7.97 12.14 -11.81
CA CYS A 279 9.28 12.45 -11.24
C CYS A 279 9.50 11.74 -9.90
N GLY A 280 8.44 11.66 -9.07
CA GLY A 280 8.45 10.89 -7.82
C GLY A 280 8.67 9.40 -8.07
N LEU A 281 7.89 8.81 -8.97
CA LEU A 281 8.08 7.41 -9.41
C LEU A 281 9.53 7.14 -9.84
N LEU A 282 10.10 8.03 -10.67
CA LEU A 282 11.47 7.87 -11.15
C LEU A 282 12.48 7.91 -9.99
N PHE A 283 12.42 8.90 -9.11
CA PHE A 283 13.38 9.02 -8.03
C PHE A 283 13.20 7.93 -6.96
N ASP A 284 11.96 7.72 -6.52
CA ASP A 284 11.66 6.92 -5.35
C ASP A 284 11.56 5.43 -5.63
N ASP A 285 11.09 5.05 -6.82
CA ASP A 285 10.81 3.65 -7.15
C ASP A 285 11.85 3.09 -8.10
N ILE A 286 12.05 3.73 -9.26
CA ILE A 286 13.04 3.28 -10.25
C ILE A 286 14.46 3.43 -9.70
N HIS A 287 14.73 4.58 -9.07
CA HIS A 287 16.04 4.88 -8.50
C HIS A 287 16.16 4.53 -7.02
N ARG A 288 15.06 4.13 -6.35
CA ARG A 288 15.04 3.71 -4.95
C ARG A 288 15.65 4.76 -4.00
N GLY A 289 15.46 6.04 -4.33
CA GLY A 289 16.00 7.19 -3.59
C GLY A 289 17.53 7.31 -3.65
N ARG A 290 18.19 6.68 -4.63
CA ARG A 290 19.66 6.60 -4.73
C ARG A 290 20.18 7.09 -6.07
N SER A 291 21.43 7.54 -6.07
CA SER A 291 22.13 7.92 -7.30
C SER A 291 22.28 6.74 -8.26
N ALA A 292 22.20 7.01 -9.57
CA ALA A 292 22.62 6.09 -10.62
C ALA A 292 24.13 5.88 -10.66
N VAL A 293 24.90 6.83 -10.14
CA VAL A 293 26.35 6.76 -10.10
C VAL A 293 26.81 5.94 -8.88
N PRO A 294 27.71 4.96 -9.04
CA PRO A 294 28.35 4.27 -7.92
C PRO A 294 29.00 5.26 -6.93
N PRO A 295 28.91 5.06 -5.60
CA PRO A 295 28.45 3.85 -4.91
C PRO A 295 26.92 3.82 -4.64
N HIS A 296 26.11 4.53 -5.43
CA HIS A 296 24.65 4.62 -5.27
C HIS A 296 24.25 5.17 -3.89
N ALA A 297 24.96 6.22 -3.48
CA ALA A 297 24.66 6.95 -2.26
C ALA A 297 23.24 7.56 -2.32
N ILE A 298 22.67 7.82 -1.15
CA ILE A 298 21.46 8.63 -1.03
C ILE A 298 21.91 10.08 -1.27
N PRO A 299 21.48 10.73 -2.37
CA PRO A 299 21.91 12.08 -2.67
C PRO A 299 21.36 13.04 -1.62
N SER A 300 22.21 13.96 -1.18
CA SER A 300 21.82 15.04 -0.26
C SER A 300 20.93 16.07 -0.98
N ARG A 301 21.16 16.28 -2.28
CA ARG A 301 20.35 17.10 -3.15
C ARG A 301 20.08 16.35 -4.47
N PRO A 302 19.05 15.48 -4.51
CA PRO A 302 18.74 14.72 -5.71
C PRO A 302 18.40 15.64 -6.89
N ALA A 303 18.81 15.21 -8.08
CA ALA A 303 18.48 15.81 -9.37
C ALA A 303 18.12 14.72 -10.37
N LEU A 304 17.19 15.04 -11.28
CA LEU A 304 16.88 14.23 -12.45
C LEU A 304 17.55 14.86 -13.68
N VAL A 305 18.07 14.01 -14.56
CA VAL A 305 18.69 14.42 -15.83
C VAL A 305 18.44 13.39 -16.92
N ARG A 306 18.28 13.84 -18.16
CA ARG A 306 18.22 12.96 -19.32
C ARG A 306 19.55 12.23 -19.50
N TRP A 307 19.50 10.90 -19.64
CA TRP A 307 20.69 10.07 -19.65
C TRP A 307 21.41 10.06 -21.00
N ASP A 308 20.72 9.69 -22.06
CA ASP A 308 21.30 9.62 -23.40
C ASP A 308 20.90 10.86 -24.22
N PRO A 309 21.86 11.71 -24.63
CA PRO A 309 21.61 12.86 -25.49
C PRO A 309 20.96 12.50 -26.83
N ALA A 310 21.22 11.30 -27.35
CA ALA A 310 20.69 10.83 -28.63
C ALA A 310 19.21 10.43 -28.58
N GLN A 311 18.64 10.29 -27.37
CA GLN A 311 17.25 9.92 -27.17
C GLN A 311 16.46 11.10 -26.56
N PRO A 312 15.16 11.24 -26.85
CA PRO A 312 14.34 12.29 -26.24
C PRO A 312 14.17 12.06 -24.73
N LEU A 313 13.73 13.09 -24.01
CA LEU A 313 13.36 12.94 -22.61
C LEU A 313 12.15 12.01 -22.50
N ALA A 314 12.31 10.93 -21.75
CA ALA A 314 11.27 9.98 -21.40
C ALA A 314 11.61 9.38 -20.03
N LEU A 315 10.65 8.71 -19.38
CA LEU A 315 10.90 8.06 -18.08
C LEU A 315 12.05 7.05 -18.17
N GLY A 316 12.10 6.26 -19.25
CA GLY A 316 13.17 5.29 -19.49
C GLY A 316 14.50 5.90 -19.94
N ASN A 317 14.57 7.21 -20.20
CA ASN A 317 15.79 7.92 -20.57
C ASN A 317 16.11 9.06 -19.59
N CYS A 318 15.70 8.91 -18.33
CA CYS A 318 15.96 9.88 -17.29
C CYS A 318 16.51 9.16 -16.07
N VAL A 319 17.47 9.78 -15.39
CA VAL A 319 18.16 9.16 -14.25
C VAL A 319 18.24 10.11 -13.06
N ALA A 320 18.17 9.55 -11.85
CA ALA A 320 18.44 10.29 -10.63
C ALA A 320 19.91 10.19 -10.20
N MET A 321 20.49 11.33 -9.80
CA MET A 321 21.84 11.44 -9.26
C MET A 321 21.97 12.63 -8.28
N GLU A 322 23.15 12.84 -7.69
CA GLU A 322 23.44 14.07 -6.93
C GLU A 322 23.46 15.27 -7.89
N GLU A 323 23.09 16.46 -7.42
CA GLU A 323 22.99 17.64 -8.30
C GLU A 323 24.30 17.95 -9.03
N LYS A 324 25.44 17.81 -8.37
CA LYS A 324 26.77 18.03 -8.98
C LYS A 324 27.09 17.00 -10.07
N ASP A 325 26.62 15.78 -9.90
CA ASP A 325 26.80 14.72 -10.90
C ASP A 325 25.92 15.01 -12.12
N ALA A 326 24.68 15.49 -11.91
CA ALA A 326 23.79 15.91 -13.00
C ALA A 326 24.41 17.05 -13.81
N ASP A 327 24.99 18.05 -13.15
CA ASP A 327 25.67 19.16 -13.82
C ASP A 327 26.91 18.68 -14.60
N THR A 328 27.68 17.75 -14.03
CA THR A 328 28.81 17.10 -14.72
C THR A 328 28.35 16.32 -15.94
N HIS A 329 27.25 15.58 -15.82
CA HIS A 329 26.68 14.81 -16.92
C HIS A 329 26.23 15.71 -18.07
N VAL A 330 25.53 16.82 -17.77
CA VAL A 330 25.14 17.82 -18.79
C VAL A 330 26.38 18.34 -19.52
N LYS A 331 27.40 18.77 -18.77
CA LYS A 331 28.64 19.31 -19.34
C LYS A 331 29.36 18.29 -20.22
N GLU A 332 29.60 17.08 -19.74
CA GLU A 332 30.43 16.10 -20.45
C GLU A 332 29.67 15.44 -21.61
N CYS A 333 28.38 15.15 -21.46
CA CYS A 333 27.61 14.39 -22.45
C CYS A 333 26.88 15.29 -23.46
N PHE A 334 26.32 16.43 -23.03
CA PHE A 334 25.56 17.31 -23.93
C PHE A 334 26.43 18.43 -24.53
N GLU A 335 27.32 19.04 -23.74
CA GLU A 335 28.24 20.07 -24.26
C GLU A 335 29.54 19.44 -24.81
N GLY A 336 30.06 18.42 -24.14
CA GLY A 336 31.32 17.74 -24.48
C GLY A 336 31.18 16.58 -25.48
N GLY A 337 29.95 16.16 -25.80
CA GLY A 337 29.67 15.12 -26.80
C GLY A 337 30.13 13.70 -26.44
N LYS A 338 30.51 13.45 -25.18
CA LYS A 338 30.90 12.11 -24.72
C LYS A 338 29.68 11.23 -24.53
N ARG A 339 29.85 9.91 -24.66
CA ARG A 339 28.77 8.98 -24.30
C ARG A 339 28.67 8.86 -22.77
N PRO A 340 27.46 8.67 -22.22
CA PRO A 340 27.26 8.51 -20.77
C PRO A 340 28.12 7.39 -20.15
N GLU A 341 28.29 6.29 -20.89
CA GLU A 341 29.14 5.14 -20.52
C GLU A 341 30.62 5.51 -20.36
N GLU A 342 31.12 6.46 -21.18
CA GLU A 342 32.50 6.94 -21.13
C GLU A 342 32.76 7.84 -19.92
N VAL A 343 31.72 8.53 -19.44
CA VAL A 343 31.81 9.44 -18.30
C VAL A 343 31.64 8.69 -16.98
N TRP A 344 30.68 7.76 -16.91
CA TRP A 344 30.26 7.12 -15.66
C TRP A 344 30.64 5.64 -15.53
N GLY A 345 31.22 5.06 -16.58
CA GLY A 345 31.64 3.65 -16.62
C GLY A 345 30.49 2.66 -16.85
N GLU A 346 30.87 1.41 -17.12
CA GLU A 346 29.92 0.34 -17.47
C GLU A 346 29.02 -0.07 -16.31
N GLU A 347 29.48 0.02 -15.06
CA GLU A 347 28.66 -0.32 -13.89
C GLU A 347 27.43 0.60 -13.81
N CYS A 348 27.65 1.91 -13.93
CA CYS A 348 26.59 2.91 -13.96
C CYS A 348 25.64 2.67 -15.14
N ALA A 349 26.19 2.48 -16.35
CA ALA A 349 25.40 2.22 -17.55
C ALA A 349 24.54 0.96 -17.42
N GLY A 350 25.08 -0.12 -16.83
CA GLY A 350 24.34 -1.34 -16.54
C GLY A 350 23.18 -1.13 -15.56
N VAL A 351 23.35 -0.30 -14.54
CA VAL A 351 22.27 0.08 -13.62
C VAL A 351 21.18 0.86 -14.35
N VAL A 352 21.56 1.83 -15.18
CA VAL A 352 20.61 2.64 -15.96
C VAL A 352 19.84 1.78 -16.95
N SER A 353 20.51 0.86 -17.64
CA SER A 353 19.87 -0.09 -18.57
C SER A 353 18.82 -0.96 -17.88
N ARG A 354 19.13 -1.51 -16.69
CA ARG A 354 18.16 -2.29 -15.90
C ARG A 354 16.95 -1.46 -15.47
N ARG A 355 17.17 -0.21 -15.08
CA ARG A 355 16.10 0.72 -14.68
C ARG A 355 15.22 1.14 -15.86
N LYS A 356 15.81 1.33 -17.04
CA LYS A 356 15.06 1.57 -18.28
C LYS A 356 14.12 0.42 -18.61
N GLU A 357 14.59 -0.81 -18.45
CA GLU A 357 13.75 -2.01 -18.62
C GLU A 357 12.64 -2.10 -17.57
N GLU A 358 12.91 -1.72 -16.31
CA GLU A 358 11.90 -1.63 -15.25
C GLU A 358 10.80 -0.61 -15.60
N VAL A 359 11.17 0.57 -16.13
CA VAL A 359 10.21 1.57 -16.63
C VAL A 359 9.37 1.01 -17.78
N ARG A 360 10.00 0.33 -18.75
CA ARG A 360 9.29 -0.26 -19.89
C ARG A 360 8.22 -1.25 -19.44
N ARG A 361 8.53 -2.11 -18.47
CA ARG A 361 7.55 -3.06 -17.90
C ARG A 361 6.38 -2.35 -17.21
N LEU A 362 6.63 -1.22 -16.54
CA LEU A 362 5.58 -0.43 -15.90
C LEU A 362 4.67 0.24 -16.92
N GLU A 363 5.22 0.74 -18.04
CA GLU A 363 4.44 1.32 -19.14
C GLU A 363 3.55 0.27 -19.82
N GLU A 364 4.04 -0.96 -19.99
CA GLU A 364 3.29 -2.11 -20.52
C GLU A 364 2.15 -2.58 -19.58
N TRP A 365 2.14 -2.16 -18.31
CA TRP A 365 1.09 -2.48 -17.33
C TRP A 365 -0.03 -1.42 -17.22
N VAL A 366 0.23 -0.19 -17.68
CA VAL A 366 -0.71 0.94 -17.56
C VAL A 366 -1.58 1.10 -18.81
N LEU A 367 -1.13 0.57 -19.95
CA LEU A 367 -1.90 0.37 -21.19
C LEU A 367 -2.59 -0.99 -21.18
#